data_AF-A0A5K0ZVC9-F1
#
_entry.id   AF-A0A5K0ZVC9-F1
#
_cell.length_a   1.000
_cell.length_b   1.000
_cell.length_c   1.000
_cell.angle_alpha   90.00
_cell.angle_beta   90.00
_cell.angle_gamma   90.00
#
_symmetry.space_group_name_H-M   'P 1'
#
loop_
_entity.id
_entity.type
_entity.pdbx_description
1 polymer ?
#
loop_
_entity_poly.entity_id
_entity_poly.type
_entity_poly.pdbx_seq_one_letter_code
_entity_poly.pdbx_strand_id
1 'polypeptide(L)' 'VFADMEELGVKPDQDTVRRIARAFHKLGQEDKRKQVIQRYGLKWKYIHFNGERVRIKIAEEDG' A
#
# COMPACT_ATOMS: atom_id res chain seq x y z
N VAL A 1 -12.71 -3.86 -10.43
CA VAL A 1 -11.46 -3.07 -10.51
C VAL A 1 -10.25 -3.85 -9.98
N PHE A 2 -10.12 -4.18 -8.69
CA PHE A 2 -8.97 -5.00 -8.23
C PHE A 2 -8.98 -6.43 -8.79
N ALA A 3 -10.17 -7.04 -8.84
CA ALA A 3 -10.35 -8.38 -9.41
C ALA A 3 -9.91 -8.43 -10.88
N ASP A 4 -10.28 -7.42 -11.68
CA ASP A 4 -9.88 -7.33 -13.09
C ASP A 4 -8.36 -7.14 -13.25
N MET A 5 -7.71 -6.38 -12.35
CA MET A 5 -6.26 -6.20 -12.36
C MET A 5 -5.51 -7.51 -12.00
N GLU A 6 -6.00 -8.26 -11.02
CA GLU A 6 -5.45 -9.59 -10.68
C GLU A 6 -5.67 -10.61 -11.80
N GLU A 7 -6.83 -10.58 -12.46
CA GLU A 7 -7.16 -11.44 -13.61
C GLU A 7 -6.23 -11.17 -14.81
N LEU A 8 -5.81 -9.92 -14.99
CA LEU A 8 -4.83 -9.51 -16.00
C LEU A 8 -3.37 -9.66 -15.53
N GLY A 9 -3.13 -10.17 -14.31
CA GLY A 9 -1.78 -10.35 -13.75
C GLY A 9 -1.03 -9.05 -13.41
N VAL A 10 -1.71 -7.91 -13.40
CA VAL A 10 -1.13 -6.58 -13.14
C VAL A 10 -1.40 -6.14 -11.71
N LYS A 11 -0.38 -5.66 -11.00
CA LYS A 11 -0.55 -5.08 -9.67
C LYS A 11 -1.07 -3.64 -9.78
N PRO A 12 -2.02 -3.25 -8.90
CA PRO A 12 -2.45 -1.85 -8.79
C PRO A 12 -1.27 -0.95 -8.41
N ASP A 13 -1.22 0.23 -9.03
CA ASP A 13 -0.24 1.25 -8.69
C ASP A 13 -0.36 1.66 -7.21
N GLN A 14 0.76 2.08 -6.62
CA GLN A 14 0.84 2.45 -5.22
C GLN A 14 -0.01 3.67 -4.86
N ASP A 15 -0.21 4.61 -5.77
CA ASP A 15 -1.13 5.72 -5.57
C ASP A 15 -2.57 5.20 -5.44
N THR A 16 -2.95 4.23 -6.27
CA THR A 16 -4.27 3.57 -6.21
C THR A 16 -4.47 2.86 -4.88
N VAL A 17 -3.49 2.05 -4.45
CA VAL A 17 -3.52 1.35 -3.15
C VAL A 17 -3.65 2.34 -2.00
N ARG A 18 -2.89 3.46 -2.02
CA ARG A 18 -2.96 4.50 -0.98
C ARG A 18 -4.30 5.24 -0.94
N ARG A 19 -4.84 5.61 -2.10
CA ARG A 19 -6.15 6.30 -2.18
C ARG A 19 -7.26 5.44 -1.59
N ILE A 20 -7.24 4.14 -1.90
CA ILE A 20 -8.25 3.20 -1.45
C ILE A 20 -8.09 2.89 0.04
N ALA A 21 -6.86 2.70 0.53
CA ALA A 21 -6.58 2.58 1.96
C ALA A 21 -7.06 3.82 2.75
N ARG A 22 -6.86 5.04 2.20
CA ARG A 22 -7.36 6.28 2.80
C ARG A 22 -8.89 6.38 2.78
N ALA A 23 -9.54 5.91 1.71
CA ALA A 23 -11.00 5.87 1.64
C ALA A 23 -11.57 4.94 2.72
N PHE A 24 -11.01 3.75 2.89
CA PHE A 24 -11.40 2.83 3.95
C PHE A 24 -11.18 3.43 5.34
N HIS A 25 -10.05 4.11 5.58
CA HIS A 25 -9.80 4.81 6.84
C HIS A 25 -10.88 5.85 7.15
N LYS A 26 -11.20 6.72 6.17
CA LYS A 26 -12.22 7.77 6.34
C LYS A 26 -13.62 7.21 6.60
N LEU A 27 -13.91 6.01 6.13
CA LEU A 27 -15.18 5.32 6.34
C LEU A 27 -15.18 4.45 7.62
N GLY A 28 -14.11 4.48 8.42
CA GLY A 28 -13.96 3.64 9.61
C GLY A 28 -13.80 2.14 9.31
N GLN A 29 -13.51 1.77 8.07
CA GLN A 29 -13.37 0.38 7.61
C GLN A 29 -11.91 -0.10 7.74
N GLU A 30 -11.36 -0.09 8.96
CA GLU A 30 -9.96 -0.42 9.20
C GLU A 30 -9.57 -1.85 8.77
N ASP A 31 -10.46 -2.83 8.91
CA ASP A 31 -10.18 -4.21 8.47
C ASP A 31 -9.91 -4.28 6.97
N LYS A 32 -10.72 -3.58 6.16
CA LYS A 32 -10.54 -3.54 4.70
C LYS A 32 -9.29 -2.77 4.31
N ARG A 33 -8.96 -1.72 5.07
CA ARG A 33 -7.70 -0.99 4.91
C ARG A 33 -6.51 -1.92 5.13
N LYS A 34 -6.49 -2.68 6.25
CA LYS A 34 -5.43 -3.65 6.55
C LYS A 34 -5.31 -4.70 5.45
N GLN A 35 -6.41 -5.27 4.98
CA GLN A 35 -6.40 -6.25 3.89
C GLN A 35 -5.77 -5.70 2.59
N VAL A 36 -6.12 -4.47 2.18
CA VAL A 36 -5.56 -3.85 0.98
C VAL A 36 -4.08 -3.54 1.12
N ILE A 37 -3.65 -3.03 2.28
CA ILE A 37 -2.24 -2.75 2.56
C ILE A 37 -1.42 -4.06 2.62
N GLN A 38 -1.94 -5.10 3.25
CA GLN A 38 -1.26 -6.38 3.34
C GLN A 38 -1.07 -7.05 1.96
N ARG A 39 -2.10 -6.97 1.10
CA ARG A 39 -2.11 -7.64 -0.20
C ARG A 39 -1.36 -6.87 -1.29
N TYR A 40 -1.43 -5.54 -1.28
CA TYR A 40 -0.89 -4.69 -2.36
C TYR A 40 0.04 -3.56 -1.90
N GLY A 41 0.19 -3.35 -0.59
CA GLY A 41 1.09 -2.34 -0.04
C GLY A 41 2.56 -2.64 -0.34
N LEU A 42 3.34 -1.58 -0.55
CA LEU A 42 4.79 -1.69 -0.63
C LEU A 42 5.36 -2.17 0.70
N LYS A 43 5.99 -3.34 0.68
CA LYS A 43 6.83 -3.81 1.80
C LYS A 43 8.06 -2.92 2.01
N TRP A 44 8.48 -2.21 0.96
CA TRP A 44 9.68 -1.39 0.94
C TRP A 44 9.44 -0.06 0.23
N LYS A 45 9.86 1.05 0.82
CA LYS A 45 9.94 2.36 0.16
C LYS A 45 11.40 2.71 -0.05
N TYR A 46 11.75 3.19 -1.23
CA TYR A 46 13.05 3.81 -1.46
C TYR A 46 12.94 5.30 -1.16
N ILE A 47 13.84 5.81 -0.34
CA ILE A 47 14.01 7.25 -0.13
C ILE A 47 15.45 7.63 -0.46
N HIS A 48 15.61 8.85 -0.93
CA HIS A 48 16.92 9.46 -1.07
C HIS A 48 17.18 10.32 0.17
N PHE A 49 18.26 10.02 0.88
CA PHE A 49 18.68 10.74 2.07
C PHE A 49 20.17 11.04 1.95
N ASN A 50 20.54 12.32 1.99
CA ASN A 50 21.94 12.78 1.88
C ASN A 50 22.71 12.19 0.67
N GLY A 51 22.06 12.08 -0.49
CA GLY A 51 22.67 11.51 -1.70
C GLY A 51 22.71 9.97 -1.72
N GLU A 52 22.34 9.29 -0.64
CA GLU A 52 22.26 7.84 -0.56
C GLU A 52 20.82 7.35 -0.76
N ARG A 53 20.66 6.18 -1.40
CA ARG A 53 19.35 5.55 -1.61
C ARG A 53 19.12 4.47 -0.55
N VAL A 54 18.24 4.77 0.39
CA VAL A 54 17.90 3.88 1.51
C VAL A 54 16.59 3.16 1.21
N ARG A 55 16.56 1.83 1.45
CA ARG A 55 15.30 1.06 1.49
C ARG A 55 14.76 1.06 2.91
N ILE A 56 13.53 1.52 3.09
CA ILE A 56 12.82 1.48 4.36
C ILE A 56 11.78 0.38 4.26
N LYS A 57 11.83 -0.58 5.19
CA LYS A 57 10.73 -1.53 5.36
C LYS A 57 9.57 -0.75 5.95
N ILE A 58 8.45 -0.66 5.24
CA ILE A 58 7.23 -0.12 5.82
C ILE A 58 6.65 -1.26 6.67
N ALA A 59 7.24 -1.49 7.85
CA ALA A 59 6.64 -2.38 8.83
C ALA A 59 5.39 -1.67 9.35
N GLU A 60 4.28 -2.39 9.38
CA GLU A 60 3.06 -1.90 10.01
C GLU A 60 3.37 -1.63 11.49
N GLU A 61 3.27 -0.36 11.92
CA GLU A 61 3.02 -0.05 13.33
C GLU A 61 1.59 -0.51 13.63
N ASP A 62 1.44 -1.76 14.07
CA ASP A 62 0.45 -2.02 15.11
C ASP A 62 1.03 -1.35 16.37
N GLY A 63 0.31 -0.38 16.93
CA GLY A 63 0.74 0.44 18.06
C GLY A 63 1.07 -0.34 19.32
#